data_AF-B6UEB0-F1
#
_entry.id   AF-B6UEB0-F1
#
_cell.length_a   1.000
_cell.length_b   1.000
_cell.length_c   1.000
_cell.angle_alpha   90.00
_cell.angle_beta   90.00
_cell.angle_gamma   90.00
#
_symmetry.space_group_name_H-M   'P 1'
#
loop_
_entity.id
_entity.type
_entity.pdbx_description
1 polymer ?
#
loop_
_entity_poly.entity_id
_entity_poly.type
_entity_poly.pdbx_seq_one_letter_code
_entity_poly.pdbx_strand_id
1 'polypeptide(L)'
;MARQLVVLALLFVIAGVAHGAGECGRASADRVALRMAPCISAADDPQSTPTSSCCSAVHTIGQSPSCLCAVMLSGTARAAGIKPEVAITIPKRCNMADRPVGYKCGDYTLP
;
A
#
# COMPACT_ATOMS: atom_id res chain seq x y z
N MET A 1 42.88 -6.62 -4.62
CA MET A 1 41.69 -7.19 -5.30
C MET A 1 40.43 -7.18 -4.42
N ALA A 2 40.38 -7.92 -3.30
CA ALA A 2 39.17 -8.04 -2.47
C ALA A 2 38.62 -6.71 -1.91
N ARG A 3 39.49 -5.78 -1.45
CA ARG A 3 39.07 -4.46 -0.96
C ARG A 3 38.34 -3.62 -2.01
N GLN A 4 38.74 -3.69 -3.28
CA GLN A 4 38.08 -2.93 -4.35
C GLN A 4 36.71 -3.54 -4.71
N LEU A 5 36.58 -4.86 -4.71
CA LEU A 5 35.30 -5.55 -4.92
C LEU A 5 34.30 -5.24 -3.81
N VAL A 6 34.72 -5.20 -2.55
CA VAL A 6 33.87 -4.85 -1.41
C VAL A 6 33.38 -3.40 -1.51
N VAL A 7 34.27 -2.46 -1.89
CA VAL A 7 33.90 -1.05 -2.07
C VAL A 7 32.94 -0.88 -3.26
N LEU A 8 33.16 -1.55 -4.40
CA LEU A 8 32.24 -1.54 -5.53
C LEU A 8 30.87 -2.14 -5.17
N ALA A 9 30.83 -3.25 -4.44
CA ALA A 9 29.58 -3.85 -3.98
C ALA A 9 28.81 -2.90 -3.05
N LEU A 10 29.49 -2.24 -2.10
CA LEU A 10 28.89 -1.23 -1.23
C LEU A 10 28.37 -0.01 -2.01
N LEU A 11 29.09 0.43 -3.04
CA LEU A 11 28.68 1.54 -3.91
C LEU A 11 27.42 1.20 -4.74
N PHE A 12 27.29 -0.03 -5.22
CA PHE A 12 26.07 -0.50 -5.89
C PHE A 12 24.88 -0.58 -4.94
N VAL A 13 25.10 -0.96 -3.68
CA VAL A 13 24.04 -1.01 -2.67
C VAL A 13 23.53 0.40 -2.31
N ILE A 14 24.39 1.41 -2.21
CA ILE A 14 23.96 2.79 -1.92
C ILE A 14 23.27 3.46 -3.12
N ALA A 15 23.69 3.18 -4.35
CA ALA A 15 23.10 3.77 -5.55
C ALA A 15 21.66 3.29 -5.79
N GLY A 16 21.30 2.10 -5.27
CA GLY A 16 19.94 1.58 -5.31
C GLY A 16 18.96 2.22 -4.32
N VAL A 17 19.43 3.04 -3.38
CA VAL A 17 18.60 3.64 -2.31
C VAL A 17 18.33 5.12 -2.60
N ALA A 18 18.10 5.48 -3.87
CA ALA A 18 17.45 6.75 -4.21
C ALA A 18 15.94 6.63 -3.97
N HIS A 19 15.52 6.45 -2.72
CA HIS A 19 14.10 6.54 -2.36
C HIS A 19 13.74 8.02 -2.27
N GLY A 20 13.52 8.64 -3.43
CA GLY A 20 12.74 9.88 -3.49
C GLY A 20 11.39 9.66 -2.77
N ALA A 21 10.84 10.71 -2.17
CA ALA A 21 9.54 10.61 -1.51
C ALA A 21 8.52 10.12 -2.55
N GLY A 22 8.07 8.88 -2.41
CA GLY A 22 7.05 8.29 -3.27
C GLY A 22 5.67 8.78 -2.87
N GLU A 23 4.64 8.14 -3.39
CA GLU A 23 3.23 8.45 -3.11
C GLU A 23 2.92 8.36 -1.60
N CYS A 24 3.66 7.51 -0.87
CA CYS A 24 3.58 7.33 0.58
C CYS A 24 4.65 8.11 1.38
N GLY A 25 5.27 9.13 0.76
CA GLY A 25 6.31 9.93 1.37
C GLY A 25 7.62 9.14 1.54
N ARG A 26 8.17 9.12 2.77
CA ARG A 26 9.46 8.48 3.06
C ARG A 26 9.41 6.95 3.06
N ALA A 27 8.23 6.35 3.15
CA ALA A 27 8.05 4.91 3.11
C ALA A 27 7.65 4.47 1.71
N SER A 28 8.16 3.32 1.25
CA SER A 28 7.66 2.69 0.04
C SER A 28 6.24 2.16 0.26
N ALA A 29 5.45 2.09 -0.81
CA ALA A 29 4.11 1.51 -0.77
C ALA A 29 4.12 0.08 -0.22
N ASP A 30 5.11 -0.75 -0.58
CA ASP A 30 5.31 -2.08 0.00
C ASP A 30 5.48 -2.06 1.52
N ARG A 31 6.28 -1.14 2.08
CA ARG A 31 6.43 -1.02 3.54
C ARG A 31 5.16 -0.56 4.23
N VAL A 32 4.37 0.29 3.57
CA VAL A 32 3.07 0.71 4.09
C VAL A 32 2.06 -0.44 3.99
N ALA A 33 2.11 -1.24 2.93
CA ALA A 33 1.26 -2.41 2.72
C ALA A 33 1.42 -3.47 3.82
N LEU A 34 2.63 -3.63 4.38
CA LEU A 34 2.84 -4.51 5.55
C LEU A 34 1.97 -4.08 6.76
N ARG A 35 1.67 -2.79 6.91
CA ARG A 35 0.78 -2.29 7.97
C ARG A 35 -0.68 -2.62 7.71
N MET A 36 -1.03 -3.01 6.48
CA MET A 36 -2.38 -3.39 6.07
C MET A 36 -2.68 -4.86 6.35
N ALA A 37 -1.79 -5.60 7.01
CA ALA A 37 -2.04 -6.99 7.41
C ALA A 37 -3.42 -7.22 8.09
N PRO A 38 -3.92 -6.33 8.98
CA PRO A 38 -5.25 -6.48 9.58
C PRO A 38 -6.41 -6.41 8.57
N CYS A 39 -6.17 -5.94 7.35
CA CYS A 39 -7.16 -5.81 6.29
C CYS A 39 -7.22 -7.00 5.34
N ILE A 40 -6.28 -7.95 5.40
CA ILE A 40 -6.14 -9.01 4.38
C ILE A 40 -7.47 -9.74 4.14
N SER A 41 -8.16 -10.18 5.19
CA SER A 41 -9.47 -10.87 5.05
C SER A 41 -10.52 -9.99 4.38
N ALA A 42 -10.59 -8.70 4.72
CA ALA A 42 -11.53 -7.76 4.11
C ALA A 42 -11.13 -7.30 2.69
N ALA A 43 -9.89 -7.56 2.30
CA ALA A 43 -9.33 -7.19 1.01
C ALA A 43 -9.32 -8.36 0.01
N ASP A 44 -9.45 -9.59 0.48
CA ASP A 44 -9.62 -10.79 -0.34
C ASP A 44 -11.10 -11.19 -0.51
N ASP A 45 -11.90 -11.06 0.57
CA ASP A 45 -13.31 -11.46 0.59
C ASP A 45 -14.26 -10.25 0.77
N PRO A 46 -15.19 -10.02 -0.17
CA PRO A 46 -16.10 -8.88 -0.12
C PRO A 46 -17.15 -8.96 0.99
N GLN A 47 -17.38 -10.13 1.58
CA GLN A 47 -18.34 -10.33 2.68
C GLN A 47 -17.68 -10.20 4.06
N SER A 48 -16.36 -10.39 4.15
CA SER A 48 -15.59 -10.34 5.40
C SER A 48 -15.58 -8.93 5.97
N THR A 49 -16.21 -8.72 7.12
CA THR A 49 -16.29 -7.38 7.74
C THR A 49 -14.90 -6.86 8.14
N PRO A 50 -14.52 -5.61 7.76
CA PRO A 50 -13.24 -5.04 8.18
C PRO A 50 -13.15 -4.93 9.70
N THR A 51 -12.00 -5.31 10.26
CA THR A 51 -11.72 -5.10 11.68
C THR A 51 -11.54 -3.61 11.98
N SER A 52 -11.75 -3.20 13.23
CA SER A 52 -11.47 -1.82 13.68
C SER A 52 -10.02 -1.41 13.42
N SER A 53 -9.07 -2.34 13.60
CA SER A 53 -7.65 -2.14 13.28
C SER A 53 -7.44 -1.90 11.77
N CYS A 54 -8.13 -2.67 10.91
CA CYS A 54 -8.09 -2.41 9.47
C CYS A 54 -8.61 -1.01 9.14
N CYS A 55 -9.78 -0.63 9.65
CA CYS A 55 -10.36 0.67 9.37
C CYS A 55 -9.48 1.82 9.86
N SER A 56 -8.85 1.68 11.03
CA SER A 56 -7.92 2.69 11.55
C SER A 56 -6.69 2.85 10.64
N ALA A 57 -6.16 1.74 10.14
CA ALA A 57 -5.01 1.74 9.24
C ALA A 57 -5.36 2.36 7.87
N VAL A 58 -6.53 2.00 7.31
CA VAL A 58 -7.04 2.57 6.06
C VAL A 58 -7.38 4.04 6.22
N HIS A 59 -7.93 4.49 7.36
CA HIS A 59 -8.25 5.89 7.60
C HIS A 59 -6.97 6.74 7.60
N THR A 60 -5.89 6.22 8.20
CA THR A 60 -4.59 6.89 8.22
C THR A 60 -4.01 7.06 6.81
N ILE A 61 -4.13 6.05 5.94
CA ILE A 61 -3.56 6.11 4.59
C ILE A 61 -4.51 6.75 3.58
N GLY A 62 -5.81 6.64 3.80
CA GLY A 62 -6.87 7.14 2.91
C GLY A 62 -6.88 8.66 2.75
N GLN A 63 -6.29 9.38 3.71
CA GLN A 63 -6.00 10.81 3.60
C GLN A 63 -5.03 11.15 2.45
N SER A 64 -4.31 10.15 1.93
CA SER A 64 -3.44 10.24 0.76
C SER A 64 -3.90 9.23 -0.29
N PRO A 65 -4.89 9.56 -1.15
CA PRO A 65 -5.43 8.61 -2.13
C PRO A 65 -4.37 8.01 -3.05
N SER A 66 -3.33 8.77 -3.38
CA SER A 66 -2.18 8.31 -4.15
C SER A 66 -1.40 7.21 -3.41
N CYS A 67 -1.12 7.39 -2.11
CA CYS A 67 -0.49 6.36 -1.29
C CYS A 67 -1.40 5.13 -1.15
N LEU A 68 -2.70 5.34 -0.89
CA LEU A 68 -3.65 4.23 -0.78
C LEU A 68 -3.68 3.40 -2.06
N CYS A 69 -3.70 4.05 -3.22
CA CYS A 69 -3.64 3.37 -4.50
C CYS A 69 -2.34 2.60 -4.70
N ALA A 70 -1.20 3.24 -4.41
CA ALA A 70 0.11 2.59 -4.53
C ALA A 70 0.22 1.37 -3.60
N VAL A 71 -0.32 1.45 -2.38
CA VAL A 71 -0.40 0.33 -1.43
C VAL A 71 -1.23 -0.80 -1.98
N MET A 72 -2.42 -0.53 -2.51
CA MET A 72 -3.29 -1.55 -3.09
C MET A 72 -2.66 -2.25 -4.31
N LEU A 73 -1.89 -1.52 -5.11
CA LEU A 73 -1.24 -2.04 -6.32
C LEU A 73 0.21 -2.55 -6.06
N SER A 74 0.70 -2.46 -4.82
CA SER A 74 2.06 -2.84 -4.44
C SER A 74 2.34 -4.34 -4.63
N GLY A 75 3.63 -4.69 -4.76
CA GLY A 75 4.07 -6.09 -4.84
C GLY A 75 3.67 -6.89 -3.60
N THR A 76 3.77 -6.28 -2.42
CA THR A 76 3.38 -6.86 -1.13
C THR A 76 1.89 -7.15 -1.06
N ALA A 77 1.03 -6.22 -1.51
CA ALA A 77 -0.41 -6.46 -1.56
C ALA A 77 -0.75 -7.64 -2.49
N ARG A 78 -0.13 -7.67 -3.68
CA ARG A 78 -0.29 -8.79 -4.63
C ARG A 78 0.18 -10.12 -4.04
N ALA A 79 1.34 -10.13 -3.38
CA ALA A 79 1.89 -11.32 -2.74
C ALA A 79 1.02 -11.82 -1.57
N ALA A 80 0.29 -10.92 -0.91
CA ALA A 80 -0.65 -11.25 0.16
C ALA A 80 -2.03 -11.74 -0.36
N GLY A 81 -2.23 -11.85 -1.67
CA GLY A 81 -3.49 -12.30 -2.27
C GLY A 81 -4.59 -11.24 -2.29
N ILE A 82 -4.24 -9.97 -2.12
CA ILE A 82 -5.20 -8.87 -2.15
C ILE A 82 -5.81 -8.74 -3.56
N LYS A 83 -7.14 -8.69 -3.63
CA LYS A 83 -7.88 -8.41 -4.87
C LYS A 83 -8.21 -6.91 -4.92
N PRO A 84 -7.64 -6.13 -5.86
CA PRO A 84 -7.89 -4.69 -5.91
C PRO A 84 -9.37 -4.32 -6.03
N GLU A 85 -10.17 -5.14 -6.73
CA GLU A 85 -11.62 -4.96 -6.89
C GLU A 85 -12.36 -5.02 -5.56
N VAL A 86 -11.89 -5.85 -4.63
CA VAL A 86 -12.47 -6.00 -3.29
C VAL A 86 -11.90 -4.94 -2.36
N ALA A 87 -10.58 -4.77 -2.38
CA ALA A 87 -9.86 -3.86 -1.51
C ALA A 87 -10.30 -2.39 -1.68
N ILE A 88 -10.64 -1.97 -2.90
CA ILE A 88 -11.12 -0.59 -3.15
C ILE A 88 -12.43 -0.26 -2.42
N THR A 89 -13.19 -1.28 -2.04
CA THR A 89 -14.45 -1.09 -1.31
C THR A 89 -14.23 -0.89 0.20
N ILE A 90 -13.04 -1.20 0.73
CA ILE A 90 -12.79 -1.16 2.19
C ILE A 90 -13.09 0.21 2.80
N PRO A 91 -12.70 1.36 2.21
CA PRO A 91 -13.10 2.67 2.74
C PRO A 91 -14.62 2.83 2.90
N LYS A 92 -15.41 2.25 1.98
CA LYS A 92 -16.87 2.19 2.10
C LYS A 92 -17.31 1.34 3.28
N ARG A 93 -16.76 0.13 3.40
CA ARG A 93 -17.15 -0.86 4.41
C ARG A 93 -16.73 -0.45 5.82
N CYS A 94 -15.71 0.39 5.91
CA CYS A 94 -15.31 1.09 7.13
C CYS A 94 -16.12 2.37 7.43
N ASN A 95 -17.11 2.72 6.59
CA ASN A 95 -17.95 3.92 6.74
C ASN A 95 -17.16 5.24 6.84
N MET A 96 -16.08 5.38 6.06
CA MET A 96 -15.30 6.63 6.02
C MET A 96 -16.04 7.69 5.21
N ALA A 97 -16.47 8.78 5.85
CA ALA A 97 -17.24 9.84 5.20
C ALA A 97 -16.40 10.67 4.22
N ASP A 98 -15.13 10.90 4.54
CA ASP A 98 -14.16 11.70 3.79
C ASP A 98 -13.40 10.92 2.71
N ARG A 99 -13.84 9.69 2.40
CA ARG A 99 -13.19 8.87 1.38
C ARG A 99 -13.25 9.56 -0.01
N PRO A 100 -12.17 9.50 -0.80
CA PRO A 100 -12.09 10.21 -2.08
C PRO A 100 -12.86 9.47 -3.18
N VAL A 101 -14.20 9.57 -3.13
CA VAL A 101 -15.12 8.98 -4.12
C VAL A 101 -14.77 9.48 -5.52
N GLY A 102 -14.71 8.57 -6.48
CA GLY A 102 -14.34 8.89 -7.86
C GLY A 102 -12.84 8.95 -8.12
N TYR A 103 -11.99 8.77 -7.11
CA TYR A 103 -10.54 8.68 -7.31
C TYR A 103 -10.19 7.46 -8.17
N LYS A 104 -9.43 7.68 -9.24
CA LYS A 104 -8.95 6.61 -10.13
C LYS A 104 -7.66 6.01 -9.61
N CYS A 105 -7.66 4.69 -9.47
CA CYS A 105 -6.50 3.89 -9.08
C CYS A 105 -6.28 2.76 -10.10
N GLY A 106 -5.41 3.00 -11.08
CA GLY A 106 -5.30 2.11 -12.24
C GLY A 106 -6.65 2.00 -12.97
N ASP A 107 -7.13 0.77 -13.13
CA ASP A 107 -8.43 0.47 -13.75
C ASP A 107 -9.62 0.57 -12.77
N TYR A 108 -9.37 0.83 -11.49
CA TYR A 108 -10.39 0.88 -10.44
C TYR A 108 -10.76 2.31 -10.07
N THR A 109 -12.00 2.52 -9.65
CA THR A 109 -12.49 3.82 -9.18
C THR A 109 -13.07 3.67 -7.78
N LEU A 110 -12.66 4.54 -6.85
CA LEU A 110 -13.13 4.47 -5.47
C LEU A 110 -14.65 4.71 -5.42
N PRO A 111 -15.45 3.74 -4.90
CA PRO A 111 -16.91 3.84 -4.85
C PRO A 111 -17.39 4.71 -3.68
#